data_AF-A0A6A4HMB1-F1
#
_entry.id   AF-A0A6A4HMB1-F1
#
_cell.length_a   1.000
_cell.length_b   1.000
_cell.length_c   1.000
_cell.angle_alpha   90.00
_cell.angle_beta   90.00
_cell.angle_gamma   90.00
#
_symmetry.space_group_name_H-M   'P 1'
#
loop_
_entity.id
_entity.type
_entity.pdbx_description
1 polymer ?
#
loop_
_entity_poly.entity_id
_entity_poly.type
_entity_poly.pdbx_seq_one_letter_code
_entity_poly.pdbx_strand_id
1 'polypeptide(L)'
;MLLATKLGAQYVINYKKTLEWQEKLLQITGGRRVDHILDVVGAVDQTVKAICIGGWIHTIGVLGVRNVRILPHFLASRRRRGNNDLRP
;
A
#
# COMPACT_ATOMS: atom_id res chain seq x y z
N MET A 1 -19.11 6.99 12.44
CA MET A 1 -19.11 6.22 11.18
C MET A 1 -19.93 6.89 10.07
N LEU A 2 -20.90 7.76 10.39
CA LEU A 2 -21.85 8.33 9.42
C LEU A 2 -21.31 9.48 8.54
N LEU A 3 -20.29 10.23 8.97
CA LEU A 3 -19.86 11.43 8.24
C LEU A 3 -19.23 11.09 6.87
N ALA A 4 -18.33 10.10 6.82
CA ALA A 4 -17.70 9.68 5.56
C ALA A 4 -18.72 9.25 4.51
N THR A 5 -19.72 8.45 4.89
CA THR A 5 -20.80 8.03 3.99
C THR A 5 -21.66 9.20 3.53
N LYS A 6 -21.97 10.16 4.42
CA LYS A 6 -22.68 11.40 4.05
C LYS A 6 -21.90 12.25 3.03
N LEU A 7 -20.57 12.20 3.07
CA LEU A 7 -19.69 12.89 2.13
C LEU A 7 -19.42 12.08 0.84
N GLY A 8 -20.08 10.93 0.65
CA GLY A 8 -20.01 10.14 -0.58
C GLY A 8 -19.08 8.94 -0.54
N ALA A 9 -18.53 8.56 0.63
CA ALA A 9 -17.73 7.34 0.72
C ALA A 9 -18.61 6.09 0.52
N GLN A 10 -18.29 5.30 -0.52
CA GLN A 10 -19.02 4.08 -0.84
C GLN A 10 -18.71 2.93 0.14
N TYR A 11 -17.49 2.87 0.64
CA TYR A 11 -17.04 1.89 1.63
C TYR A 11 -16.27 2.57 2.75
N VAL A 12 -16.50 2.13 3.99
CA VAL A 12 -15.81 2.66 5.18
C VAL A 12 -15.31 1.49 6.02
N ILE A 13 -14.01 1.47 6.29
CA ILE A 13 -13.36 0.44 7.12
C ILE A 13 -12.81 1.12 8.37
N ASN A 14 -13.13 0.56 9.55
CA ASN A 14 -12.60 1.04 10.82
C ASN A 14 -11.37 0.23 11.20
N TYR A 15 -10.19 0.85 11.09
CA TYR A 15 -8.91 0.20 11.38
C TYR A 15 -8.74 -0.28 12.84
N LYS A 16 -9.48 0.30 13.81
CA LYS A 16 -9.48 -0.19 15.21
C LYS A 16 -10.19 -1.54 15.38
N LYS A 17 -11.11 -1.87 14.47
CA LYS A 17 -11.87 -3.13 14.48
C LYS A 17 -11.30 -4.16 13.50
N THR A 18 -10.57 -3.72 12.50
CA THR A 18 -10.00 -4.57 11.45
C THR A 18 -8.58 -4.11 11.21
N LEU A 19 -7.64 -4.74 11.91
CA LEU A 19 -6.22 -4.36 11.84
C LEU A 19 -5.66 -4.59 10.43
N GLU A 20 -6.00 -5.72 9.81
CA GLU A 20 -5.66 -6.08 8.43
C GLU A 20 -6.68 -5.53 7.41
N TRP A 21 -6.98 -4.23 7.50
CA TRP A 21 -8.00 -3.58 6.66
C TRP A 21 -7.72 -3.70 5.16
N GLN A 22 -6.45 -3.82 4.76
CA GLN A 22 -6.05 -3.96 3.37
C GLN A 22 -6.58 -5.26 2.74
N GLU A 23 -6.77 -6.33 3.51
CA GLU A 23 -7.34 -7.58 3.01
C GLU A 23 -8.82 -7.42 2.70
N LYS A 24 -9.54 -6.72 3.59
CA LYS A 24 -10.94 -6.38 3.36
C LYS A 24 -11.11 -5.46 2.16
N LEU A 25 -10.18 -4.51 1.97
CA LEU A 25 -10.16 -3.68 0.78
C LEU A 25 -9.92 -4.52 -0.49
N LEU A 26 -9.02 -5.50 -0.43
CA LEU A 26 -8.77 -6.41 -1.55
C LEU A 26 -10.02 -7.21 -1.92
N GLN A 27 -10.77 -7.70 -0.93
CA GLN A 27 -12.05 -8.39 -1.15
C GLN A 27 -13.09 -7.47 -1.80
N ILE A 28 -13.23 -6.24 -1.29
CA ILE A 28 -14.17 -5.23 -1.84
C ILE A 28 -13.83 -4.89 -3.29
N THR A 29 -12.54 -4.81 -3.62
CA THR A 29 -12.05 -4.48 -4.97
C THR A 29 -11.97 -5.70 -5.90
N GLY A 30 -12.46 -6.87 -5.48
CA GLY A 30 -12.39 -8.09 -6.29
C GLY A 30 -10.95 -8.51 -6.64
N GLY A 31 -9.98 -8.20 -5.78
CA GLY A 31 -8.57 -8.51 -5.99
C GLY A 31 -7.75 -7.44 -6.72
N ARG A 32 -8.38 -6.37 -7.23
CA ARG A 32 -7.71 -5.36 -8.07
C ARG A 32 -6.78 -4.41 -7.30
N ARG A 33 -7.05 -4.15 -6.01
CA ARG A 33 -6.40 -3.09 -5.21
C ARG A 33 -6.77 -1.67 -5.68
N VAL A 34 -6.18 -0.64 -5.06
CA VAL A 34 -6.51 0.79 -5.30
C VAL A 34 -5.48 1.45 -6.21
N ASP A 35 -5.93 2.33 -7.10
CA ASP A 35 -5.07 3.09 -8.01
C ASP A 35 -4.44 4.34 -7.36
N HIS A 36 -5.18 5.03 -6.48
CA HIS A 36 -4.73 6.22 -5.75
C HIS A 36 -5.05 6.12 -4.26
N ILE A 37 -4.05 6.32 -3.41
CA ILE A 37 -4.23 6.40 -1.96
C ILE A 37 -3.83 7.78 -1.48
N LEU A 38 -4.66 8.40 -0.66
CA LEU A 38 -4.32 9.60 0.08
C LEU A 38 -4.08 9.22 1.54
N ASP A 39 -2.83 9.27 2.00
CA ASP A 39 -2.45 8.93 3.37
C ASP A 39 -2.25 10.20 4.19
N VAL A 40 -3.06 10.37 5.23
CA VAL A 40 -3.04 11.54 6.11
C VAL A 40 -2.19 11.30 7.35
N VAL A 41 -1.96 10.04 7.73
CA VAL A 41 -1.39 9.65 9.03
C VAL A 41 -0.02 8.98 8.89
N GLY A 42 0.30 8.37 7.75
CA GLY A 42 1.58 7.72 7.50
C GLY A 42 1.58 6.22 7.85
N ALA A 43 0.50 5.51 7.54
CA ALA A 43 0.39 4.06 7.74
C ALA A 43 1.01 3.30 6.55
N VAL A 44 2.34 3.32 6.47
CA VAL A 44 3.09 2.93 5.25
C VAL A 44 2.88 1.46 4.86
N ASP A 45 2.96 0.51 5.80
CA ASP A 45 2.96 -0.92 5.46
C ASP A 45 1.63 -1.43 4.90
N GLN A 46 0.49 -1.10 5.54
CA GLN A 46 -0.81 -1.51 5.01
C GLN A 46 -1.17 -0.79 3.71
N THR A 47 -0.78 0.49 3.59
CA THR A 47 -0.99 1.30 2.39
C THR A 47 -0.26 0.73 1.18
N VAL A 48 0.98 0.27 1.36
CA VAL A 48 1.76 -0.41 0.31
C VAL A 48 1.14 -1.74 -0.11
N LYS A 49 0.51 -2.48 0.81
CA LYS A 49 -0.21 -3.73 0.46
C LYS A 49 -1.54 -3.47 -0.28
N ALA A 50 -2.14 -2.29 -0.07
CA ALA A 50 -3.44 -1.91 -0.60
C ALA A 50 -3.39 -1.24 -1.99
N ILE A 51 -2.22 -0.76 -2.44
CA ILE A 51 -2.04 -0.10 -3.74
C ILE A 51 -1.84 -1.13 -4.87
N CYS A 52 -2.35 -0.84 -6.07
CA CYS A 52 -2.06 -1.60 -7.28
C CYS A 52 -0.63 -1.31 -7.80
N ILE A 53 -0.13 -2.18 -8.69
CA ILE A 53 1.15 -1.94 -9.37
C ILE A 53 1.01 -0.72 -10.30
N GLY A 54 1.90 0.24 -10.16
CA GLY A 54 1.83 1.51 -10.90
C GLY A 54 0.89 2.55 -10.28
N GLY A 55 0.23 2.22 -9.16
CA GLY A 55 -0.60 3.16 -8.41
C GLY A 55 0.21 4.19 -7.63
N TRP A 56 -0.50 5.22 -7.16
CA TRP A 56 0.10 6.40 -6.53
C TRP A 56 -0.32 6.53 -5.08
N ILE A 57 0.65 6.78 -4.21
CA ILE A 57 0.42 7.05 -2.79
C ILE A 57 0.78 8.52 -2.54
N HIS A 58 -0.23 9.32 -2.22
CA HIS A 58 -0.10 10.73 -1.90
C HIS A 58 -0.08 10.88 -0.38
N THR A 59 1.11 11.03 0.20
CA THR A 59 1.25 11.25 1.64
C THR A 59 1.09 12.74 1.95
N ILE A 60 0.03 13.09 2.67
CA ILE A 60 -0.30 14.45 3.10
C ILE A 60 0.34 14.73 4.48
N GLY A 61 0.47 13.71 5.33
CA GLY A 61 1.02 13.86 6.67
C GLY A 61 1.59 12.56 7.24
N VAL A 62 2.49 12.71 8.20
CA VAL A 62 3.10 11.63 8.98
C VAL A 62 2.92 11.97 10.45
N LEU A 63 2.27 11.09 11.21
CA LEU A 63 2.17 11.21 12.66
C LEU A 63 3.17 10.26 13.32
N GLY A 64 4.13 10.84 14.06
CA GLY A 64 4.98 10.09 14.99
C GLY A 64 6.15 9.29 14.40
N VAL A 65 6.44 9.37 13.09
CA VAL A 65 7.49 8.54 12.49
C VAL A 65 8.84 9.26 12.48
N ARG A 66 9.78 8.81 13.33
CA ARG A 66 11.18 9.30 13.40
C ARG A 66 12.11 8.63 12.38
N ASN A 67 11.65 7.58 11.68
CA ASN A 67 12.40 6.84 10.66
C ASN A 67 11.43 6.17 9.67
N VAL A 68 11.15 6.83 8.54
CA VAL A 68 10.38 6.22 7.44
C VAL A 68 11.37 5.46 6.55
N ARG A 69 11.40 4.14 6.65
CA ARG A 69 12.24 3.30 5.77
C ARG A 69 11.41 2.89 4.55
N ILE A 70 11.37 3.77 3.54
CA ILE A 70 10.79 3.43 2.24
C ILE A 70 11.77 2.48 1.55
N LEU A 71 11.61 1.18 1.76
CA LEU A 71 12.26 0.20 0.91
C LEU A 71 11.45 0.14 -0.39
N PRO A 72 12.01 0.50 -1.56
CA PRO A 72 11.32 0.28 -2.81
C PRO A 72 11.15 -1.23 -2.97
N HIS A 73 9.91 -1.72 -2.84
CA HIS A 73 9.59 -3.15 -3.01
C HIS A 73 10.08 -3.68 -4.37
N PHE A 74 10.25 -2.79 -5.35
CA PHE A 74 10.81 -3.10 -6.67
C PHE A 74 12.30 -3.50 -6.68
N LEU A 75 13.08 -3.16 -5.65
CA LEU A 75 14.52 -3.50 -5.59
C LEU A 75 14.80 -4.96 -5.23
N ALA A 76 13.80 -5.79 -4.94
CA ALA A 76 13.99 -7.21 -4.66
C ALA A 76 14.31 -8.08 -5.90
N SER A 77 14.46 -7.48 -7.09
CA SER A 77 14.60 -8.21 -8.36
C SER A 77 15.87 -7.87 -9.18
N ARG A 78 17.06 -8.01 -8.57
CA ARG A 78 18.38 -8.13 -9.25
C ARG A 78 19.35 -8.73 -8.21
N ARG A 79 20.09 -9.83 -8.39
CA ARG A 79 20.68 -10.45 -9.59
C ARG A 79 21.16 -11.87 -9.21
N ARG A 80 20.55 -12.94 -9.72
CA ARG A 80 21.26 -14.21 -9.98
C ARG A 80 21.36 -14.34 -11.49
N ARG A 81 22.39 -13.76 -12.10
CA ARG A 81 22.84 -14.22 -13.41
C ARG A 81 24.16 -14.93 -13.12
N GLY A 82 24.11 -16.26 -13.22
CA GLY A 82 25.25 -17.13 -12.99
C GLY A 82 26.42 -16.69 -13.86
N ASN A 83 27.59 -16.59 -13.25
CA ASN A 83 28.82 -16.27 -13.93
C ASN A 83 29.45 -17.61 -14.33
N ASN A 84 28.97 -18.25 -15.40
CA ASN A 84 29.54 -19.51 -15.90
C ASN A 84 29.51 -19.69 -17.44
N ASP A 85 29.26 -18.63 -18.22
CA ASP A 85 28.86 -18.80 -19.63
C ASP A 85 29.82 -18.11 -20.64
N LEU A 86 31.08 -17.88 -20.31
CA LEU A 86 32.08 -17.43 -21.31
C LEU A 86 33.34 -18.31 -21.28
N ARG A 87 33.30 -19.34 -22.13
CA ARG A 87 34.47 -20.09 -22.65
C ARG A 87 35.10 -19.29 -23.81
N PRO A 88 36.37 -19.57 -24.20
CA PRO A 88 36.74 -20.82 -24.88
C PRO A 88 37.42 -21.85 -23.97
#